data_AF-A0A1F3K4W2-F1
#
_entry.id   AF-A0A1F3K4W2-F1
#
_cell.length_a   1.000
_cell.length_b   1.000
_cell.length_c   1.000
_cell.angle_alpha   90.00
_cell.angle_beta   90.00
_cell.angle_gamma   90.00
#
_symmetry.space_group_name_H-M   'P 1'
#
loop_
_entity.id
_entity.type
_entity.pdbx_description
1 polymer ?
#
loop_
_entity_poly.entity_id
_entity_poly.type
_entity_poly.pdbx_seq_one_letter_code
_entity_poly.pdbx_strand_id
1 'polypeptide(L)'
;MGENFNLKYSLMNKVYEEKWDRRISFYVIFYFIISAFNSVIKLLFQLSEYWWSMISVICGILIIIPMLYSINQVYKRSKRILLNSILLFLVIYLFSIFQSVLRNEPIDLILEGTALLTFAWWIPIGTFTYSVINKKILYDTLLRGSYIISILLSFPFYLYILGLLPGYNMFFSYALIFPLILHINEYFRTRNRLLLIISLLELLALLIYGARGPLLSLLIYFVFKLIDIKFIHTRILAFMTILLFTFITFLVSEKVISDFNIELSKYNIQSRTLDLFESGSILFDAGRTEIWKITYDMITEKPFLGWGLGGEYYTLGERFGDHNITNTSTPHNGILQVWVNFGLFFGSLALIIIFKDFKKIFKIKDYYLKNLLLIFFSIGIFPRLFVSSGFFVYPPAAIFIYLIIQYRKKLKLQQ
;
A
#
# COMPACT_ATOMS: atom_id res chain seq x y z
N MET A 1 14.11 50.27 5.83
CA MET A 1 12.79 49.77 6.33
C MET A 1 12.14 48.72 5.43
N GLY A 2 12.22 48.81 4.09
CA GLY A 2 11.60 47.84 3.18
C GLY A 2 12.13 46.40 3.24
N GLU A 3 13.44 46.21 3.45
CA GLU A 3 14.04 44.85 3.53
C GLU A 3 13.60 44.05 4.77
N ASN A 4 13.52 44.71 5.93
CA ASN A 4 13.03 44.07 7.17
C ASN A 4 11.54 43.68 7.08
N PHE A 5 10.74 44.44 6.31
CA PHE A 5 9.32 44.12 6.09
C PHE A 5 9.15 42.90 5.19
N ASN A 6 9.90 42.83 4.07
CA ASN A 6 9.88 41.68 3.16
C ASN A 6 10.36 40.38 3.83
N LEU A 7 11.39 40.47 4.69
CA LEU A 7 11.87 39.33 5.45
C LEU A 7 10.82 38.81 6.44
N LYS A 8 10.17 39.72 7.18
CA LYS A 8 9.10 39.38 8.14
C LYS A 8 7.90 38.74 7.43
N TYR A 9 7.47 39.28 6.29
CA TYR A 9 6.37 38.74 5.50
C TYR A 9 6.68 37.34 4.94
N SER A 10 7.89 37.13 4.40
CA SER A 10 8.37 35.82 3.95
C SER A 10 8.37 34.78 5.09
N LEU A 11 8.86 35.15 6.27
CA LEU A 11 8.88 34.28 7.44
C LEU A 11 7.46 33.93 7.91
N MET A 12 6.55 34.90 7.96
CA MET A 12 5.16 34.67 8.34
C MET A 12 4.45 33.73 7.36
N ASN A 13 4.67 33.92 6.05
CA ASN A 13 4.13 33.02 5.04
C ASN A 13 4.72 31.61 5.17
N LYS A 14 6.02 31.47 5.43
CA LYS A 14 6.64 30.16 5.66
C LYS A 14 6.03 29.43 6.86
N VAL A 15 5.87 30.11 7.99
CA VAL A 15 5.25 29.54 9.20
C VAL A 15 3.79 29.14 8.93
N TYR A 16 3.06 29.97 8.19
CA TYR A 16 1.69 29.67 7.77
C TYR A 16 1.60 28.42 6.89
N GLU A 17 2.49 28.30 5.89
CA GLU A 17 2.54 27.15 4.99
C GLU A 17 2.91 25.86 5.73
N GLU A 18 3.87 25.92 6.67
CA GLU A 18 4.26 24.79 7.50
C GLU A 18 3.12 24.31 8.42
N LYS A 19 2.33 25.24 8.98
CA LYS A 19 1.14 24.91 9.78
C LYS A 19 0.13 24.10 8.96
N TRP A 20 -0.11 24.49 7.71
CA TRP A 20 -1.00 23.76 6.82
C TRP A 20 -0.41 22.43 6.35
N ASP A 21 0.89 22.37 6.08
CA ASP A 21 1.56 21.11 5.76
C ASP A 21 1.40 20.08 6.88
N ARG A 22 1.46 20.50 8.16
CA ARG A 22 1.21 19.60 9.30
C ARG A 22 -0.23 19.08 9.31
N ARG A 23 -1.22 19.94 9.05
CA ARG A 23 -2.65 19.56 9.03
C ARG A 23 -2.99 18.62 7.89
N ILE A 24 -2.49 18.91 6.69
CA ILE A 24 -2.67 18.06 5.51
C ILE A 24 -1.95 16.71 5.72
N SER A 25 -0.73 16.73 6.26
CA SER A 25 0.01 15.50 6.58
C SER A 25 -0.67 14.68 7.67
N PHE A 26 -1.31 15.35 8.65
CA PHE A 26 -2.09 14.69 9.70
C PHE A 26 -3.25 13.89 9.10
N TYR A 27 -4.01 14.45 8.15
CA TYR A 27 -5.06 13.67 7.45
C TYR A 27 -4.50 12.39 6.81
N VAL A 28 -3.35 12.49 6.11
CA VAL A 28 -2.75 11.34 5.43
C VAL A 28 -2.40 10.23 6.43
N ILE A 29 -1.75 10.54 7.55
CA ILE A 29 -1.43 9.52 8.56
C ILE A 29 -2.65 9.04 9.34
N PHE A 30 -3.62 9.93 9.58
CA PHE A 30 -4.85 9.63 10.30
C PHE A 30 -5.69 8.59 9.57
N TYR A 31 -5.71 8.62 8.23
CA TYR A 31 -6.30 7.55 7.42
C TYR A 31 -5.73 6.18 7.79
N PHE A 32 -4.40 6.04 7.87
CA PHE A 32 -3.76 4.76 8.19
C PHE A 32 -4.01 4.34 9.64
N ILE A 33 -4.00 5.29 10.58
CA ILE A 33 -4.31 5.01 11.99
C ILE A 33 -5.74 4.48 12.14
N ILE A 34 -6.72 5.17 11.56
CA ILE A 34 -8.13 4.75 11.64
C ILE A 34 -8.37 3.46 10.87
N SER A 35 -7.69 3.24 9.75
CA SER A 35 -7.76 1.95 9.03
C SER A 35 -7.21 0.79 9.86
N ALA A 36 -6.07 1.00 10.55
CA ALA A 36 -5.52 0.01 11.46
C ALA A 36 -6.47 -0.25 12.64
N PHE A 37 -7.00 0.81 13.25
CA PHE A 37 -7.96 0.72 14.35
C PHE A 37 -9.24 -0.03 13.96
N ASN A 38 -9.82 0.28 12.80
CA ASN A 38 -11.00 -0.42 12.26
C ASN A 38 -10.75 -1.93 12.20
N SER A 39 -9.61 -2.35 11.64
CA SER A 39 -9.27 -3.76 11.52
C SER A 39 -8.99 -4.43 12.87
N VAL A 40 -8.33 -3.72 13.79
CA VAL A 40 -8.10 -4.20 15.17
C VAL A 40 -9.43 -4.47 15.87
N ILE A 41 -10.37 -3.51 15.86
CA ILE A 41 -11.68 -3.69 16.50
C ILE A 41 -12.43 -4.89 15.92
N LYS A 42 -12.48 -4.98 14.59
CA LYS A 42 -13.18 -6.08 13.91
C LYS A 42 -12.63 -7.45 14.31
N LEU A 43 -11.30 -7.55 14.45
CA LEU A 43 -10.65 -8.78 14.88
C LEU A 43 -10.93 -9.09 16.36
N LEU A 44 -10.81 -8.08 17.24
CA LEU A 44 -10.95 -8.27 18.69
C LEU A 44 -12.35 -8.70 19.11
N PHE A 45 -13.39 -8.14 18.49
CA PHE A 45 -14.76 -8.33 18.93
C PHE A 45 -15.54 -9.38 18.10
N GLN A 46 -14.90 -10.02 17.11
CA GLN A 46 -15.52 -11.03 16.24
C GLN A 46 -16.94 -10.64 15.78
N LEU A 47 -17.06 -9.40 15.32
CA LEU A 47 -18.36 -8.77 15.08
C LEU A 47 -19.10 -9.43 13.91
N SER A 48 -20.43 -9.51 14.02
CA SER A 48 -21.28 -9.90 12.89
C SER A 48 -21.14 -8.92 11.71
N GLU A 49 -21.51 -9.34 10.50
CA GLU A 49 -21.37 -8.52 9.28
C GLU A 49 -22.04 -7.14 9.39
N TYR A 50 -23.19 -7.08 10.06
CA TYR A 50 -23.89 -5.83 10.32
C TYR A 50 -23.02 -4.84 11.12
N TRP A 51 -22.49 -5.27 12.27
CA TRP A 51 -21.62 -4.45 13.11
C TRP A 51 -20.28 -4.14 12.42
N TRP A 52 -19.76 -5.08 11.64
CA TRP A 52 -18.55 -4.90 10.84
C TRP A 52 -18.70 -3.74 9.82
N SER A 53 -19.85 -3.68 9.14
CA SER A 53 -20.18 -2.61 8.22
C SER A 53 -20.36 -1.28 8.95
N MET A 54 -21.14 -1.25 10.04
CA MET A 54 -21.35 -0.03 10.83
C MET A 54 -20.05 0.58 11.33
N ILE A 55 -19.13 -0.22 11.88
CA ILE A 55 -17.85 0.30 12.37
C ILE A 55 -16.99 0.85 11.22
N SER A 56 -17.05 0.23 10.05
CA SER A 56 -16.37 0.74 8.85
C SER A 56 -16.89 2.11 8.45
N VAL A 57 -18.22 2.29 8.47
CA VAL A 57 -18.87 3.58 8.17
C VAL A 57 -18.47 4.64 9.19
N ILE A 58 -18.52 4.32 10.49
CA ILE A 58 -18.10 5.25 11.56
C ILE A 58 -16.64 5.65 11.37
N CYS A 59 -15.73 4.69 11.13
CA CYS A 59 -14.33 4.96 10.85
C CYS A 59 -14.14 5.83 9.60
N GLY A 60 -14.92 5.58 8.54
CA GLY A 60 -14.93 6.40 7.33
C GLY A 60 -15.33 7.85 7.61
N ILE A 61 -16.39 8.07 8.39
CA ILE A 61 -16.84 9.40 8.81
C ILE A 61 -15.73 10.10 9.62
N LEU A 62 -15.07 9.40 10.55
CA LEU A 62 -13.97 9.95 11.32
C LEU A 62 -12.82 10.44 10.42
N ILE A 63 -12.49 9.71 9.36
CA ILE A 63 -11.46 10.10 8.38
C ILE A 63 -11.86 11.37 7.61
N ILE A 64 -13.15 11.56 7.33
CA ILE A 64 -13.67 12.71 6.57
C ILE A 64 -13.51 14.02 7.37
N ILE A 65 -13.59 14.00 8.70
CA ILE A 65 -13.50 15.20 9.54
C ILE A 65 -12.18 16.00 9.31
N PRO A 66 -10.97 15.42 9.47
CA PRO A 66 -9.73 16.13 9.18
C PRO A 66 -9.53 16.45 7.69
N MET A 67 -10.18 15.69 6.79
CA MET A 67 -10.21 15.97 5.36
C MET A 67 -10.92 17.31 5.10
N LEU A 68 -12.15 17.46 5.59
CA LEU A 68 -12.95 18.67 5.42
C LEU A 68 -12.27 19.89 6.05
N TYR A 69 -11.62 19.72 7.20
CA TYR A 69 -10.88 20.80 7.84
C TYR A 69 -9.75 21.39 6.97
N SER A 70 -9.14 20.58 6.11
CA SER A 70 -7.99 20.98 5.29
C SER A 70 -8.32 21.15 3.80
N ILE A 71 -9.55 20.83 3.37
CA ILE A 71 -9.91 20.73 1.96
C ILE A 71 -9.75 22.06 1.21
N ASN A 72 -10.08 23.18 1.84
CA ASN A 72 -9.96 24.50 1.22
C ASN A 72 -8.51 24.83 0.86
N GLN A 73 -7.56 24.46 1.72
CA GLN A 73 -6.14 24.68 1.47
C GLN A 73 -5.60 23.71 0.41
N VAL A 74 -6.05 22.45 0.44
CA VAL A 74 -5.73 21.46 -0.60
C VAL A 74 -6.24 21.92 -1.97
N TYR A 75 -7.48 22.41 -2.04
CA TYR A 75 -8.05 22.95 -3.27
C TYR A 75 -7.23 24.13 -3.80
N LYS A 76 -6.86 25.09 -2.96
CA LYS A 76 -6.00 26.22 -3.35
C LYS A 76 -4.67 25.78 -3.97
N ARG A 77 -4.02 24.76 -3.38
CA ARG A 77 -2.70 24.27 -3.83
C ARG A 77 -2.76 23.33 -5.04
N SER A 78 -3.87 22.60 -5.18
CA SER A 78 -3.91 21.37 -5.99
C SER A 78 -5.18 21.20 -6.83
N LYS A 79 -5.98 22.26 -7.01
CA LYS A 79 -7.22 22.25 -7.83
C LYS A 79 -7.05 21.51 -9.16
N ARG A 80 -6.01 21.82 -9.93
CA ARG A 80 -5.80 21.21 -11.26
C ARG A 80 -5.62 19.69 -11.17
N ILE A 81 -4.78 19.20 -10.25
CA ILE A 81 -4.54 17.77 -10.14
C ILE A 81 -5.75 17.02 -9.57
N LEU A 82 -6.47 17.64 -8.62
CA LEU A 82 -7.72 17.08 -8.08
C LEU A 82 -8.78 16.93 -9.17
N LEU A 83 -9.08 18.01 -9.92
CA LEU A 83 -10.09 17.99 -10.98
C LEU A 83 -9.70 17.05 -12.12
N ASN A 84 -8.44 17.05 -12.56
CA ASN A 84 -7.98 16.14 -13.60
C ASN A 84 -8.07 14.69 -13.17
N SER A 85 -7.80 14.38 -11.89
CA SER A 85 -7.90 13.01 -11.39
C SER A 85 -9.35 12.56 -11.27
N ILE A 86 -10.25 13.42 -10.77
CA ILE A 86 -11.69 13.13 -10.74
C ILE A 86 -12.21 12.89 -12.16
N LEU A 87 -11.89 13.77 -13.10
CA LEU A 87 -12.33 13.64 -14.50
C LEU A 87 -11.77 12.36 -15.14
N LEU A 88 -10.49 12.07 -14.95
CA LEU A 88 -9.85 10.86 -15.48
C LEU A 88 -10.55 9.60 -14.97
N PHE A 89 -10.71 9.46 -13.66
CA PHE A 89 -11.35 8.28 -13.09
C PHE A 89 -12.84 8.23 -13.40
N LEU A 90 -13.53 9.37 -13.49
CA LEU A 90 -14.93 9.41 -13.93
C LEU A 90 -15.08 8.84 -15.33
N VAL A 91 -14.22 9.24 -16.28
CA VAL A 91 -14.23 8.69 -17.65
C VAL A 91 -13.92 7.18 -17.63
N ILE A 92 -12.91 6.74 -16.87
CA ILE A 92 -12.56 5.31 -16.74
C ILE A 92 -13.74 4.51 -16.18
N TYR A 93 -14.40 4.99 -15.13
CA TYR A 93 -15.51 4.28 -14.50
C TYR A 93 -16.77 4.29 -15.35
N LEU A 94 -17.10 5.40 -16.01
CA LEU A 94 -18.22 5.44 -16.96
C LEU A 94 -18.01 4.44 -18.10
N PHE A 95 -16.78 4.36 -18.63
CA PHE A 95 -16.43 3.36 -19.63
C PHE A 95 -16.54 1.93 -19.09
N SER A 96 -16.10 1.69 -17.86
CA SER A 96 -16.17 0.37 -17.20
C SER A 96 -17.61 -0.06 -16.93
N ILE A 97 -18.46 0.86 -16.50
CA ILE A 97 -19.91 0.63 -16.31
C ILE A 97 -20.58 0.35 -17.65
N PHE A 98 -20.30 1.16 -18.68
CA PHE A 98 -20.83 0.92 -20.04
C PHE A 98 -20.47 -0.48 -20.53
N GLN A 99 -19.23 -0.88 -20.35
CA GLN A 99 -18.74 -2.21 -20.70
C GLN A 99 -19.43 -3.35 -19.93
N SER A 100 -19.71 -3.15 -18.64
CA SER A 100 -20.40 -4.11 -17.77
C SER A 100 -21.88 -4.26 -18.16
N VAL A 101 -22.55 -3.14 -18.46
CA VAL A 101 -23.94 -3.15 -18.97
C VAL A 101 -24.05 -3.90 -20.28
N LEU A 102 -23.12 -3.70 -21.23
CA LEU A 102 -23.12 -4.45 -22.49
C LEU A 102 -22.97 -5.98 -22.32
N ARG A 103 -22.47 -6.42 -21.16
CA ARG A 103 -22.29 -7.83 -20.82
C ARG A 103 -23.37 -8.38 -19.89
N ASN A 104 -24.36 -7.57 -19.50
CA ASN A 104 -25.35 -7.90 -18.47
C ASN A 104 -24.72 -8.30 -17.12
N GLU A 105 -23.60 -7.68 -16.75
CA GLU A 105 -22.92 -7.94 -15.48
C GLU A 105 -23.45 -7.02 -14.35
N PRO A 106 -23.41 -7.48 -13.09
CA PRO A 106 -23.77 -6.68 -11.93
C PRO A 106 -22.80 -5.49 -11.74
N ILE A 107 -23.36 -4.27 -11.71
CA ILE A 107 -22.60 -3.01 -11.65
C ILE A 107 -22.14 -2.71 -10.20
N ASP A 108 -22.85 -3.24 -9.21
CA ASP A 108 -22.57 -3.09 -7.77
C ASP A 108 -21.16 -3.55 -7.42
N LEU A 109 -20.68 -4.65 -8.02
CA LEU A 109 -19.30 -5.12 -7.82
C LEU A 109 -18.25 -4.08 -8.23
N ILE A 110 -18.49 -3.33 -9.31
CA ILE A 110 -17.60 -2.26 -9.76
C ILE A 110 -17.70 -1.06 -8.83
N LEU A 111 -18.93 -0.65 -8.49
CA LEU A 111 -19.18 0.54 -7.67
C LEU A 111 -18.62 0.38 -6.26
N GLU A 112 -18.99 -0.69 -5.57
CA GLU A 112 -18.59 -0.96 -4.18
C GLU A 112 -17.15 -1.45 -4.10
N GLY A 113 -16.74 -2.32 -5.02
CA GLY A 113 -15.41 -2.92 -5.03
C GLY A 113 -14.29 -1.97 -5.43
N THR A 114 -14.56 -0.97 -6.29
CA THR A 114 -13.50 -0.09 -6.80
C THR A 114 -13.84 1.39 -6.89
N ALA A 115 -14.98 1.77 -7.46
CA ALA A 115 -15.25 3.18 -7.73
C ALA A 115 -15.32 4.00 -6.44
N LEU A 116 -16.13 3.54 -5.47
CA LEU A 116 -16.26 4.21 -4.18
C LEU A 116 -14.93 4.32 -3.45
N LEU A 117 -14.12 3.25 -3.42
CA LEU A 117 -12.80 3.29 -2.78
C LEU A 117 -11.83 4.26 -3.46
N THR A 118 -11.89 4.35 -4.78
CA THR A 118 -11.04 5.26 -5.55
C THR A 118 -11.39 6.72 -5.28
N PHE A 119 -12.68 7.07 -5.33
CA PHE A 119 -13.13 8.43 -5.08
C PHE A 119 -13.09 8.84 -3.61
N ALA A 120 -13.39 7.92 -2.69
CA ALA A 120 -13.42 8.20 -1.25
C ALA A 120 -12.01 8.26 -0.62
N TRP A 121 -11.10 7.38 -1.04
CA TRP A 121 -9.81 7.21 -0.37
C TRP A 121 -8.61 7.45 -1.28
N TRP A 122 -8.56 6.82 -2.46
CA TRP A 122 -7.37 6.87 -3.31
C TRP A 122 -7.07 8.29 -3.83
N ILE A 123 -8.05 8.97 -4.42
CA ILE A 123 -7.89 10.35 -4.94
C ILE A 123 -7.65 11.33 -3.78
N PRO A 124 -8.43 11.34 -2.68
CA PRO A 124 -8.19 12.25 -1.57
C PRO A 124 -6.81 12.09 -0.93
N ILE A 125 -6.37 10.87 -0.63
CA ILE A 125 -5.06 10.65 0.00
C ILE A 125 -3.92 11.07 -0.95
N GLY A 126 -4.04 10.75 -2.24
CA GLY A 126 -3.08 11.17 -3.26
C GLY A 126 -2.99 12.70 -3.37
N THR A 127 -4.14 13.38 -3.51
CA THR A 127 -4.21 14.84 -3.67
C THR A 127 -3.74 15.59 -2.42
N PHE A 128 -4.06 15.11 -1.22
CA PHE A 128 -3.57 15.68 0.03
C PHE A 128 -2.05 15.53 0.11
N THR A 129 -1.50 14.36 -0.21
CA THR A 129 -0.06 14.13 -0.21
C THR A 129 0.67 15.02 -1.23
N TYR A 130 0.11 15.18 -2.42
CA TYR A 130 0.60 16.14 -3.43
C TYR A 130 0.58 17.59 -2.92
N SER A 131 -0.40 17.94 -2.09
CA SER A 131 -0.59 19.31 -1.57
C SER A 131 0.41 19.71 -0.48
N VAL A 132 1.13 18.75 0.11
CA VAL A 132 2.18 19.04 1.09
C VAL A 132 3.42 19.56 0.39
N ILE A 133 3.86 20.77 0.75
CA ILE A 133 5.00 21.43 0.12
C ILE A 133 6.31 20.92 0.74
N ASN A 134 6.36 20.92 2.07
CA ASN A 134 7.50 20.49 2.86
C ASN A 134 7.44 18.98 3.15
N LYS A 135 8.26 18.20 2.42
CA LYS A 135 8.28 16.74 2.54
C LYS A 135 8.88 16.22 3.84
N LYS A 136 9.68 17.04 4.53
CA LYS A 136 10.12 16.74 5.89
C LYS A 136 8.94 16.69 6.85
N ILE A 137 8.00 17.63 6.75
CA ILE A 137 6.81 17.65 7.61
C ILE A 137 5.95 16.41 7.35
N LEU A 138 5.73 16.05 6.09
CA LEU A 138 4.99 14.83 5.74
C LEU A 138 5.67 13.60 6.35
N TYR A 139 6.96 13.42 6.10
CA TYR A 139 7.73 12.29 6.62
C TYR A 139 7.71 12.23 8.15
N ASP A 140 8.01 13.34 8.85
CA ASP A 140 8.04 13.40 10.31
C ASP A 140 6.64 13.17 10.93
N THR A 141 5.57 13.45 10.19
CA THR A 141 4.18 13.18 10.61
C THR A 141 3.81 11.71 10.42
N LEU A 142 4.18 11.12 9.27
CA LEU A 142 4.00 9.69 9.00
C LEU A 142 4.78 8.85 10.02
N LEU A 143 6.03 9.21 10.32
CA LEU A 143 6.86 8.54 11.32
C LEU A 143 6.29 8.63 12.73
N ARG A 144 5.65 9.74 13.11
CA ARG A 144 5.03 9.84 14.44
C ARG A 144 3.78 8.97 14.55
N GLY A 145 2.95 8.95 13.51
CA GLY A 145 1.79 8.06 13.50
C GLY A 145 2.13 6.59 13.26
N SER A 146 3.30 6.27 12.67
CA SER A 146 3.72 4.88 12.52
C SER A 146 3.87 4.19 13.86
N TYR A 147 4.41 4.85 14.89
CA TYR A 147 4.45 4.29 16.25
C TYR A 147 3.06 3.91 16.78
N ILE A 148 2.04 4.76 16.53
CA ILE A 148 0.65 4.49 16.95
C ILE A 148 0.13 3.25 16.21
N ILE A 149 0.34 3.19 14.89
CA ILE A 149 -0.07 2.04 14.07
C ILE A 149 0.60 0.75 14.57
N SER A 150 1.89 0.80 14.88
CA SER A 150 2.63 -0.36 15.39
C SER A 150 2.07 -0.87 16.70
N ILE A 151 1.78 0.03 17.64
CA ILE A 151 1.18 -0.34 18.93
C ILE A 151 -0.19 -0.98 18.69
N LEU A 152 -1.05 -0.34 17.88
CA LEU A 152 -2.39 -0.84 17.56
C LEU A 152 -2.34 -2.23 16.92
N LEU A 153 -1.47 -2.46 15.94
CA LEU A 153 -1.39 -3.72 15.21
C LEU A 153 -0.62 -4.82 15.96
N SER A 154 0.27 -4.46 16.89
CA SER A 154 0.96 -5.41 17.76
C SER A 154 0.04 -5.93 18.87
N PHE A 155 -1.01 -5.18 19.26
CA PHE A 155 -1.90 -5.62 20.33
C PHE A 155 -2.63 -6.94 20.04
N PRO A 156 -3.31 -7.12 18.87
CA PRO A 156 -3.90 -8.42 18.52
C PRO A 156 -2.87 -9.53 18.38
N PHE A 157 -1.62 -9.20 18.05
CA PHE A 157 -0.55 -10.17 17.94
C PHE A 157 -0.22 -10.79 19.31
N TYR A 158 -0.16 -9.98 20.37
CA TYR A 158 0.03 -10.49 21.73
C TYR A 158 -1.13 -11.37 22.18
N LEU A 159 -2.37 -10.98 21.88
CA LEU A 159 -3.55 -11.79 22.20
C LEU A 159 -3.59 -13.12 21.45
N TYR A 160 -3.12 -13.13 20.20
CA TYR A 160 -2.98 -14.35 19.41
C TYR A 160 -1.95 -15.31 20.02
N ILE A 161 -0.77 -14.82 20.45
CA ILE A 161 0.24 -15.64 21.13
C ILE A 161 -0.32 -16.26 22.43
N LEU A 162 -1.20 -15.54 23.13
CA LEU A 162 -1.88 -16.05 24.33
C LEU A 162 -3.00 -17.05 24.02
N GLY A 163 -3.26 -17.36 22.76
CA GLY A 163 -4.33 -18.27 22.33
C GLY A 163 -5.74 -17.68 22.45
N LEU A 164 -5.88 -16.36 22.61
CA LEU A 164 -7.16 -15.67 22.86
C LEU A 164 -7.88 -15.21 21.58
N LEU A 165 -7.21 -15.25 20.43
CA LEU A 165 -7.79 -14.89 19.13
C LEU A 165 -7.60 -16.03 18.13
N PRO A 166 -8.59 -16.28 17.25
CA PRO A 166 -8.45 -17.25 16.17
C PRO A 166 -7.28 -16.84 15.27
N GLY A 167 -6.54 -17.86 14.85
CA GLY A 167 -5.31 -17.66 14.11
C GLY A 167 -5.53 -17.06 12.73
N TYR A 168 -4.58 -16.22 12.34
CA TYR A 168 -4.32 -15.75 10.98
C TYR A 168 -5.18 -14.61 10.44
N ASN A 169 -4.54 -13.47 10.15
CA ASN A 169 -5.13 -12.42 9.33
C ASN A 169 -4.04 -11.68 8.51
N MET A 170 -4.00 -11.96 7.19
CA MET A 170 -3.02 -11.37 6.26
C MET A 170 -3.02 -9.84 6.28
N PHE A 171 -4.17 -9.19 6.53
CA PHE A 171 -4.27 -7.74 6.54
C PHE A 171 -3.29 -7.12 7.54
N PHE A 172 -3.10 -7.73 8.71
CA PHE A 172 -2.21 -7.20 9.74
C PHE A 172 -0.75 -7.18 9.28
N SER A 173 -0.27 -8.23 8.61
CA SER A 173 1.07 -8.21 7.99
C SER A 173 1.21 -7.12 6.94
N TYR A 174 0.19 -6.91 6.09
CA TYR A 174 0.20 -5.85 5.08
C TYR A 174 0.05 -4.44 5.66
N ALA A 175 -0.53 -4.30 6.85
CA ALA A 175 -0.63 -3.02 7.54
C ALA A 175 0.67 -2.70 8.33
N LEU A 176 1.32 -3.72 8.91
CA LEU A 176 2.58 -3.60 9.67
C LEU A 176 3.80 -3.27 8.79
N ILE A 177 3.78 -3.58 7.50
CA ILE A 177 4.91 -3.26 6.61
C ILE A 177 5.19 -1.76 6.49
N PHE A 178 4.13 -0.94 6.59
CA PHE A 178 4.24 0.51 6.50
C PHE A 178 5.05 1.10 7.67
N PRO A 179 4.69 0.87 8.95
CA PRO A 179 5.51 1.34 10.06
C PRO A 179 6.89 0.68 10.10
N LEU A 180 7.00 -0.63 9.77
CA LEU A 180 8.27 -1.35 9.71
C LEU A 180 9.31 -0.65 8.82
N ILE A 181 8.94 -0.36 7.57
CA ILE A 181 9.86 0.28 6.63
C ILE A 181 10.18 1.72 7.05
N LEU A 182 9.23 2.46 7.64
CA LEU A 182 9.49 3.80 8.18
C LEU A 182 10.49 3.77 9.33
N HIS A 183 10.32 2.85 10.29
CA HIS A 183 11.23 2.70 11.43
C HIS A 183 12.62 2.25 11.00
N ILE A 184 12.73 1.31 10.05
CA ILE A 184 14.02 0.90 9.46
C ILE A 184 14.68 2.09 8.74
N ASN A 185 13.92 2.84 7.93
CA ASN A 185 14.46 4.03 7.25
C ASN A 185 15.02 5.05 8.24
N GLU A 186 14.27 5.31 9.30
CA GLU A 186 14.66 6.27 10.31
C GLU A 186 15.83 5.79 11.15
N TYR A 187 15.93 4.49 11.43
CA TYR A 187 17.09 3.88 12.05
C TYR A 187 18.35 4.10 11.21
N PHE A 188 18.30 3.92 9.89
CA PHE A 188 19.46 4.17 9.04
C PHE A 188 19.93 5.63 9.09
N ARG A 189 19.02 6.58 9.30
CA ARG A 189 19.34 8.01 9.44
C ARG A 189 19.91 8.37 10.82
N THR A 190 19.23 7.95 11.87
CA THR A 190 19.48 8.45 13.24
C THR A 190 20.34 7.50 14.07
N ARG A 191 20.43 6.23 13.67
CA ARG A 191 21.05 5.13 14.43
C ARG A 191 20.45 4.93 15.83
N ASN A 192 19.23 5.39 16.06
CA ASN A 192 18.53 5.18 17.33
C ASN A 192 18.16 3.70 17.50
N ARG A 193 18.74 3.05 18.52
CA ARG A 193 18.54 1.61 18.81
C ARG A 193 17.09 1.25 19.13
N LEU A 194 16.30 2.18 19.69
CA LEU A 194 14.88 1.94 19.97
C LEU A 194 14.10 1.64 18.69
N LEU A 195 14.39 2.37 17.60
CA LEU A 195 13.78 2.12 16.29
C LEU A 195 14.14 0.74 15.74
N LEU A 196 15.37 0.29 15.96
CA LEU A 196 15.79 -1.05 15.56
C LEU A 196 14.99 -2.11 16.33
N ILE A 197 14.87 -1.98 17.65
CA ILE A 197 14.11 -2.92 18.49
C ILE A 197 12.64 -2.96 18.04
N ILE A 198 12.00 -1.80 17.84
CA ILE A 198 10.62 -1.72 17.35
C ILE A 198 10.50 -2.42 15.99
N SER A 199 11.42 -2.15 15.04
CA SER A 199 11.39 -2.81 13.72
C SER A 199 11.61 -4.32 13.77
N LEU A 200 12.38 -4.82 14.73
CA LEU A 200 12.57 -6.27 14.92
C LEU A 200 11.30 -6.93 15.46
N LEU A 201 10.60 -6.27 16.39
CA LEU A 201 9.30 -6.74 16.89
C LEU A 201 8.24 -6.74 15.79
N GLU A 202 8.19 -5.68 14.98
CA GLU A 202 7.29 -5.58 13.82
C GLU A 202 7.58 -6.67 12.77
N LEU A 203 8.86 -6.95 12.51
CA LEU A 203 9.27 -8.03 11.61
C LEU A 203 8.85 -9.40 12.16
N LEU A 204 9.06 -9.65 13.46
CA LEU A 204 8.63 -10.89 14.10
C LEU A 204 7.11 -11.07 14.00
N ALA A 205 6.34 -10.02 14.30
CA ALA A 205 4.88 -10.05 14.16
C ALA A 205 4.45 -10.31 12.71
N LEU A 206 5.10 -9.66 11.74
CA LEU A 206 4.84 -9.86 10.31
C LEU A 206 5.06 -11.32 9.88
N LEU A 207 6.13 -11.96 10.39
CA LEU A 207 6.46 -13.35 10.10
C LEU A 207 5.44 -14.33 10.68
N ILE A 208 5.02 -14.10 11.92
CA ILE A 208 4.04 -14.97 12.60
C ILE A 208 2.67 -14.86 11.95
N TYR A 209 2.24 -13.66 11.55
CA TYR A 209 0.99 -13.51 10.80
C TYR A 209 1.02 -14.11 9.39
N GLY A 210 2.20 -14.46 8.86
CA GLY A 210 2.30 -15.38 7.74
C GLY A 210 1.86 -14.83 6.38
N ALA A 211 2.28 -13.61 6.03
CA ALA A 211 2.08 -13.07 4.69
C ALA A 211 3.41 -12.89 3.94
N ARG A 212 3.52 -13.56 2.79
CA ARG A 212 4.72 -13.52 1.92
C ARG A 212 4.89 -12.17 1.18
N GLY A 213 3.78 -11.54 0.79
CA GLY A 213 3.80 -10.27 0.05
C GLY A 213 4.50 -9.11 0.79
N PRO A 214 4.22 -8.89 2.10
CA PRO A 214 4.93 -7.89 2.91
C PRO A 214 6.44 -8.11 3.00
N LEU A 215 6.92 -9.36 3.03
CA LEU A 215 8.36 -9.65 3.02
C LEU A 215 9.01 -9.21 1.69
N LEU A 216 8.30 -9.39 0.58
CA LEU A 216 8.76 -8.92 -0.73
C LEU A 216 8.86 -7.38 -0.76
N SER A 217 7.90 -6.67 -0.15
CA SER A 217 7.97 -5.21 0.04
C SER A 217 9.20 -4.78 0.84
N LEU A 218 9.56 -5.55 1.87
CA LEU A 218 10.73 -5.28 2.68
C LEU A 218 12.02 -5.53 1.88
N LEU A 219 12.09 -6.65 1.16
CA LEU A 219 13.24 -7.00 0.33
C LEU A 219 13.49 -5.93 -0.74
N ILE A 220 12.46 -5.52 -1.49
CA ILE A 220 12.62 -4.52 -2.55
C ILE A 220 13.06 -3.17 -1.99
N TYR A 221 12.57 -2.80 -0.79
CA TYR A 221 13.00 -1.59 -0.11
C TYR A 221 14.51 -1.63 0.22
N PHE A 222 15.02 -2.76 0.74
CA PHE A 222 16.45 -2.94 0.98
C PHE A 222 17.27 -2.89 -0.31
N VAL A 223 16.79 -3.49 -1.40
CA VAL A 223 17.42 -3.39 -2.72
C VAL A 223 17.55 -1.93 -3.17
N PHE A 224 16.52 -1.10 -2.97
CA PHE A 224 16.63 0.32 -3.30
C PHE A 224 17.59 1.06 -2.41
N LYS A 225 17.63 0.73 -1.12
CA LYS A 225 18.64 1.28 -0.22
C LYS A 225 20.06 0.87 -0.60
N LEU A 226 20.27 -0.33 -1.16
CA LEU A 226 21.59 -0.74 -1.66
C LEU A 226 22.07 0.18 -2.78
N ILE A 227 21.17 0.46 -3.72
CA ILE A 227 21.45 1.31 -4.87
C ILE A 227 21.72 2.76 -4.43
N ASP A 228 21.08 3.23 -3.36
CA ASP A 228 21.16 4.62 -2.90
C ASP A 228 22.42 4.94 -2.06
N ILE A 229 23.12 3.94 -1.50
CA ILE A 229 24.21 4.17 -0.54
C ILE A 229 25.61 3.97 -1.17
N LYS A 230 26.59 4.82 -0.76
CA LYS A 230 28.02 4.73 -1.13
C LYS A 230 28.77 3.57 -0.44
N PHE A 231 29.87 3.14 -1.08
CA PHE A 231 30.67 1.89 -0.95
C PHE A 231 30.92 1.23 0.43
N ILE A 232 30.86 1.94 1.57
CA ILE A 232 31.17 1.35 2.89
C ILE A 232 29.93 0.76 3.59
N HIS A 233 28.74 1.34 3.32
CA HIS A 233 27.47 0.86 3.85
C HIS A 233 26.84 -0.21 2.95
N THR A 234 27.30 -0.35 1.71
CA THR A 234 26.93 -1.44 0.81
C THR A 234 27.32 -2.80 1.37
N ARG A 235 28.37 -2.93 2.20
CA ARG A 235 28.73 -4.21 2.83
C ARG A 235 27.73 -4.64 3.90
N ILE A 236 27.33 -3.72 4.80
CA ILE A 236 26.34 -4.01 5.86
C ILE A 236 24.95 -4.22 5.26
N LEU A 237 24.58 -3.41 4.27
CA LEU A 237 23.28 -3.51 3.64
C LEU A 237 23.21 -4.73 2.70
N ALA A 238 24.31 -5.09 2.02
CA ALA A 238 24.38 -6.32 1.22
C ALA A 238 24.36 -7.53 2.14
N PHE A 239 25.03 -7.46 3.29
CA PHE A 239 24.90 -8.47 4.34
C PHE A 239 23.46 -8.58 4.84
N MET A 240 22.75 -7.48 5.10
CA MET A 240 21.33 -7.54 5.50
C MET A 240 20.41 -8.05 4.38
N THR A 241 20.71 -7.72 3.12
CA THR A 241 19.92 -8.17 1.97
C THR A 241 20.18 -9.65 1.69
N ILE A 242 21.42 -10.10 1.79
CA ILE A 242 21.81 -11.51 1.72
C ILE A 242 21.22 -12.24 2.93
N LEU A 243 21.29 -11.70 4.14
CA LEU A 243 20.68 -12.29 5.33
C LEU A 243 19.17 -12.41 5.16
N LEU A 244 18.48 -11.39 4.64
CA LEU A 244 17.05 -11.41 4.38
C LEU A 244 16.69 -12.38 3.25
N PHE A 245 17.48 -12.42 2.18
CA PHE A 245 17.29 -13.34 1.07
C PHE A 245 17.55 -14.79 1.50
N THR A 246 18.65 -15.04 2.21
CA THR A 246 19.00 -16.31 2.84
C THR A 246 17.93 -16.71 3.85
N PHE A 247 17.38 -15.77 4.62
CA PHE A 247 16.28 -16.00 5.55
C PHE A 247 14.98 -16.31 4.81
N ILE A 248 14.70 -15.67 3.68
CA ILE A 248 13.55 -16.01 2.81
C ILE A 248 13.74 -17.40 2.20
N THR A 249 14.93 -17.76 1.73
CA THR A 249 15.22 -19.11 1.23
C THR A 249 15.24 -20.16 2.36
N PHE A 250 15.61 -19.77 3.57
CA PHE A 250 15.56 -20.59 4.79
C PHE A 250 14.11 -20.83 5.23
N LEU A 251 13.27 -19.80 5.18
CA LEU A 251 11.82 -19.87 5.32
C LEU A 251 11.13 -20.58 4.14
N VAL A 252 11.87 -20.97 3.10
CA VAL A 252 11.40 -21.83 2.02
C VAL A 252 11.95 -23.26 2.17
N SER A 253 12.95 -23.48 3.03
CA SER A 253 13.49 -24.81 3.29
C SER A 253 12.55 -25.60 4.21
N GLU A 254 11.90 -26.63 3.64
CA GLU A 254 10.87 -27.45 4.31
C GLU A 254 11.35 -28.02 5.66
N LYS A 255 12.63 -28.38 5.76
CA LYS A 255 13.22 -29.00 6.96
C LYS A 255 13.29 -28.07 8.17
N VAL A 256 13.76 -26.82 7.99
CA VAL A 256 13.89 -25.91 9.14
C VAL A 256 12.55 -25.32 9.57
N ILE A 257 11.63 -25.21 8.62
CA ILE A 257 10.25 -24.82 8.89
C ILE A 257 9.56 -25.87 9.74
N SER A 258 9.71 -27.16 9.41
CA SER A 258 9.20 -28.27 10.24
C SER A 258 9.82 -28.24 11.65
N ASP A 259 11.14 -28.06 11.78
CA ASP A 259 11.80 -27.94 13.09
C ASP A 259 11.27 -26.74 13.91
N PHE A 260 11.05 -25.60 13.26
CA PHE A 260 10.51 -24.39 13.91
C PHE A 260 9.00 -24.54 14.24
N ASN A 261 8.23 -25.25 13.41
CA ASN A 261 6.83 -25.58 13.68
C ASN A 261 6.71 -26.54 14.87
N ILE A 262 7.61 -27.52 14.96
CA ILE A 262 7.72 -28.42 16.12
C ILE A 262 8.03 -27.62 17.39
N GLU A 263 8.92 -26.62 17.34
CA GLU A 263 9.16 -25.76 18.51
C GLU A 263 7.98 -24.83 18.84
N LEU A 264 7.35 -24.19 17.84
CA LEU A 264 6.19 -23.33 18.06
C LEU A 264 4.96 -24.09 18.59
N SER A 265 4.75 -25.31 18.11
CA SER A 265 3.66 -26.19 18.57
C SER A 265 3.83 -26.60 20.04
N LYS A 266 5.06 -26.68 20.57
CA LYS A 266 5.30 -26.84 22.02
C LYS A 266 4.74 -25.69 22.85
N TYR A 267 4.60 -24.50 22.25
CA TYR A 267 3.98 -23.32 22.86
C TYR A 267 2.52 -23.12 22.45
N ASN A 268 1.88 -24.10 21.80
CA ASN A 268 0.54 -23.99 21.21
C ASN A 268 0.39 -22.84 20.18
N ILE A 269 1.48 -22.42 19.53
CA ILE A 269 1.46 -21.41 18.47
C ILE A 269 1.43 -22.14 17.12
N GLN A 270 0.32 -22.04 16.38
CA GLN A 270 0.16 -22.66 15.06
C GLN A 270 0.35 -21.62 13.93
N SER A 271 1.42 -21.73 13.15
CA SER A 271 1.66 -20.83 12.02
C SER A 271 1.24 -21.47 10.70
N ARG A 272 0.13 -20.99 10.12
CA ARG A 272 -0.35 -21.43 8.80
C ARG A 272 0.69 -21.35 7.70
N THR A 273 1.59 -20.37 7.75
CA THR A 273 2.67 -20.29 6.75
C THR A 273 3.56 -21.51 6.85
N LEU A 274 3.96 -21.88 8.07
CA LEU A 274 4.79 -23.04 8.32
C LEU A 274 4.03 -24.35 8.03
N ASP A 275 2.73 -24.42 8.31
CA ASP A 275 1.89 -25.60 7.97
C ASP A 275 1.72 -25.79 6.45
N LEU A 276 1.56 -24.69 5.69
CA LEU A 276 1.55 -24.72 4.22
C LEU A 276 2.94 -25.06 3.64
N PHE A 277 4.00 -24.81 4.38
CA PHE A 277 5.35 -25.23 4.02
C PHE A 277 5.58 -26.71 4.34
N GLU A 278 5.11 -27.21 5.48
CA GLU A 278 5.23 -28.61 5.93
C GLU A 278 4.42 -29.58 5.07
N SER A 279 3.27 -29.15 4.55
CA SER A 279 2.41 -29.94 3.67
C SER A 279 2.92 -30.06 2.21
N GLY A 280 4.10 -29.52 1.87
CA GLY A 280 4.66 -29.58 0.50
C GLY A 280 3.81 -28.83 -0.55
N SER A 281 2.80 -28.09 -0.12
CA SER A 281 1.82 -27.42 -1.00
C SER A 281 2.32 -26.08 -1.56
N ILE A 282 3.63 -25.79 -1.43
CA ILE A 282 4.29 -24.61 -2.01
C ILE A 282 4.14 -24.58 -3.55
N LEU A 283 4.17 -25.75 -4.18
CA LEU A 283 4.01 -25.91 -5.64
C LEU A 283 2.54 -26.12 -6.06
N PHE A 284 1.65 -26.45 -5.12
CA PHE A 284 0.22 -26.50 -5.37
C PHE A 284 -0.33 -25.08 -5.31
N ASP A 285 -0.26 -24.44 -6.47
CA ASP A 285 -0.84 -23.14 -6.74
C ASP A 285 -2.28 -23.12 -6.22
N ALA A 286 -2.59 -22.19 -5.31
CA ALA A 286 -3.89 -22.10 -4.62
C ALA A 286 -5.03 -21.68 -5.58
N GLY A 287 -5.27 -22.48 -6.63
CA GLY A 287 -6.08 -22.16 -7.79
C GLY A 287 -5.46 -21.12 -8.74
N ARG A 288 -4.26 -20.56 -8.48
CA ARG A 288 -3.79 -19.38 -9.24
C ARG A 288 -3.43 -19.70 -10.69
N THR A 289 -3.00 -20.92 -11.01
CA THR A 289 -2.69 -21.32 -12.39
C THR A 289 -3.96 -21.25 -13.23
N GLU A 290 -5.08 -21.71 -12.68
CA GLU A 290 -6.39 -21.64 -13.33
C GLU A 290 -6.91 -20.21 -13.40
N ILE A 291 -6.81 -19.44 -12.30
CA ILE A 291 -7.14 -18.01 -12.29
C ILE A 291 -6.34 -17.26 -13.36
N TRP A 292 -5.03 -17.52 -13.48
CA TRP A 292 -4.18 -16.88 -14.48
C TRP A 292 -4.53 -17.32 -15.88
N LYS A 293 -4.84 -18.60 -16.10
CA LYS A 293 -5.31 -19.09 -17.40
C LYS A 293 -6.58 -18.36 -17.85
N ILE A 294 -7.61 -18.31 -16.99
CA ILE A 294 -8.84 -17.57 -17.26
C ILE A 294 -8.55 -16.09 -17.52
N THR A 295 -7.65 -15.50 -16.71
CA THR A 295 -7.23 -14.11 -16.87
C THR A 295 -6.54 -13.87 -18.23
N TYR A 296 -5.71 -14.80 -18.69
CA TYR A 296 -5.11 -14.73 -20.03
C TYR A 296 -6.16 -14.83 -21.12
N ASP A 297 -7.12 -15.75 -21.00
CA ASP A 297 -8.22 -15.89 -21.95
C ASP A 297 -9.00 -14.58 -22.05
N MET A 298 -9.34 -13.96 -20.92
CA MET A 298 -9.96 -12.63 -20.87
C MET A 298 -9.12 -11.56 -21.60
N ILE A 299 -7.80 -11.52 -21.38
CA ILE A 299 -6.93 -10.56 -22.08
C ILE A 299 -6.96 -10.80 -23.60
N THR A 300 -6.96 -12.05 -24.04
CA THR A 300 -6.99 -12.40 -25.48
C THR A 300 -8.34 -12.10 -26.14
N GLU A 301 -9.43 -12.18 -25.40
CA GLU A 301 -10.78 -11.83 -25.89
C GLU A 301 -10.93 -10.33 -26.13
N LYS A 302 -10.29 -9.48 -25.30
CA LYS A 302 -10.38 -8.02 -25.39
C LYS A 302 -9.01 -7.33 -25.29
N PRO A 303 -8.10 -7.57 -26.24
CA PRO A 303 -6.70 -7.17 -26.11
C PRO A 303 -6.47 -5.66 -26.21
N PHE A 304 -7.40 -4.91 -26.80
CA PHE A 304 -7.22 -3.47 -27.00
C PHE A 304 -7.82 -2.64 -25.86
N LEU A 305 -9.09 -2.85 -25.53
CA LEU A 305 -9.84 -2.03 -24.59
C LEU A 305 -10.01 -2.67 -23.20
N GLY A 306 -9.70 -3.96 -23.07
CA GLY A 306 -9.92 -4.71 -21.84
C GLY A 306 -11.40 -4.84 -21.47
N TRP A 307 -11.62 -5.22 -20.22
CA TRP A 307 -12.92 -5.49 -19.60
C TRP A 307 -13.46 -4.31 -18.78
N GLY A 308 -12.70 -3.21 -18.69
CA GLY A 308 -12.97 -2.11 -17.79
C GLY A 308 -12.39 -2.35 -16.41
N LEU A 309 -12.19 -1.27 -15.65
CA LEU A 309 -11.67 -1.33 -14.28
C LEU A 309 -12.74 -1.94 -13.35
N GLY A 310 -12.41 -3.06 -12.71
CA GLY A 310 -13.36 -3.85 -11.92
C GLY A 310 -14.14 -4.87 -12.74
N GLY A 311 -13.91 -4.94 -14.06
CA GLY A 311 -14.55 -5.93 -14.93
C GLY A 311 -14.06 -7.36 -14.70
N GLU A 312 -12.92 -7.52 -14.01
CA GLU A 312 -12.39 -8.82 -13.63
C GLU A 312 -13.23 -9.53 -12.58
N TYR A 313 -13.89 -8.81 -11.66
CA TYR A 313 -14.51 -9.44 -10.49
C TYR A 313 -15.59 -10.45 -10.85
N TYR A 314 -16.53 -10.02 -11.71
CA TYR A 314 -17.63 -10.87 -12.11
C TYR A 314 -17.17 -11.98 -13.04
N THR A 315 -16.54 -11.62 -14.17
CA THR A 315 -16.18 -12.59 -15.21
C THR A 315 -15.19 -13.64 -14.70
N LEU A 316 -14.22 -13.25 -13.87
CA LEU A 316 -13.27 -14.21 -13.28
C LEU A 316 -13.96 -15.10 -12.25
N GLY A 317 -14.81 -14.55 -11.38
CA GLY A 317 -15.56 -15.32 -10.39
C GLY A 317 -16.50 -16.34 -11.05
N GLU A 318 -17.25 -15.92 -12.06
CA GLU A 318 -18.15 -16.77 -12.82
C GLU A 318 -17.40 -17.92 -13.52
N ARG A 319 -16.32 -17.61 -14.25
CA ARG A 319 -15.54 -18.61 -15.00
C ARG A 319 -14.76 -19.56 -14.10
N PHE A 320 -14.39 -19.12 -12.90
CA PHE A 320 -13.75 -19.96 -11.89
C PHE A 320 -14.77 -20.85 -11.15
N GLY A 321 -16.07 -20.64 -11.38
CA GLY A 321 -17.15 -21.41 -10.73
C GLY A 321 -17.44 -20.95 -9.30
N ASP A 322 -17.11 -19.71 -8.96
CA ASP A 322 -17.38 -19.15 -7.63
C ASP A 322 -18.89 -18.90 -7.46
N HIS A 323 -19.51 -19.62 -6.54
CA HIS A 323 -20.94 -19.47 -6.23
C HIS A 323 -21.25 -18.18 -5.45
N ASN A 324 -20.23 -17.52 -4.87
CA ASN A 324 -20.35 -16.25 -4.17
C ASN A 324 -19.37 -15.23 -4.77
N ILE A 325 -19.66 -14.80 -6.00
CA ILE A 325 -18.86 -13.80 -6.72
C ILE A 325 -18.76 -12.52 -5.87
N THR A 326 -17.54 -12.19 -5.45
CA THR A 326 -17.23 -10.99 -4.68
C THR A 326 -16.14 -10.17 -5.37
N ASN A 327 -15.90 -8.96 -4.85
CA ASN A 327 -14.78 -8.11 -5.26
C ASN A 327 -13.39 -8.66 -4.87
N THR A 328 -13.30 -9.90 -4.39
CA THR A 328 -12.03 -10.58 -4.10
C THR A 328 -11.53 -11.47 -5.24
N SER A 329 -12.39 -11.79 -6.21
CA SER A 329 -12.06 -12.58 -7.40
C SER A 329 -11.12 -11.80 -8.30
N THR A 330 -9.81 -11.97 -8.11
CA THR A 330 -8.77 -11.21 -8.82
C THR A 330 -7.59 -12.10 -9.20
N PRO A 331 -6.79 -11.71 -10.21
CA PRO A 331 -5.64 -12.50 -10.63
C PRO A 331 -4.48 -12.57 -9.62
N HIS A 332 -4.54 -11.83 -8.52
CA HIS A 332 -3.43 -11.67 -7.56
C HIS A 332 -2.10 -11.26 -8.23
N ASN A 333 -2.20 -10.61 -9.39
CA ASN A 333 -1.10 -10.10 -10.19
C ASN A 333 -1.57 -8.80 -10.85
N GLY A 334 -1.09 -7.65 -10.35
CA GLY A 334 -1.52 -6.35 -10.85
C GLY A 334 -1.12 -6.05 -12.29
N ILE A 335 -0.09 -6.71 -12.85
CA ILE A 335 0.22 -6.56 -14.28
C ILE A 335 -0.91 -7.18 -15.11
N LEU A 336 -1.26 -8.42 -14.79
CA LEU A 336 -2.38 -9.11 -15.45
C LEU A 336 -3.69 -8.35 -15.23
N GLN A 337 -3.93 -7.85 -14.02
CA GLN A 337 -5.11 -7.04 -13.73
C GLN A 337 -5.16 -5.76 -14.56
N VAL A 338 -4.05 -5.04 -14.71
CA VAL A 338 -3.99 -3.83 -15.54
C VAL A 338 -4.26 -4.17 -17.02
N TRP A 339 -3.78 -5.31 -17.51
CA TRP A 339 -4.07 -5.78 -18.87
C TRP A 339 -5.50 -6.26 -19.05
N VAL A 340 -6.11 -6.92 -18.07
CA VAL A 340 -7.54 -7.22 -18.11
C VAL A 340 -8.34 -5.93 -18.15
N ASN A 341 -8.00 -4.96 -17.30
CA ASN A 341 -8.83 -3.77 -17.10
C ASN A 341 -8.78 -2.81 -18.29
N PHE A 342 -7.61 -2.67 -18.93
CA PHE A 342 -7.39 -1.70 -20.01
C PHE A 342 -6.98 -2.32 -21.35
N GLY A 343 -6.86 -3.64 -21.44
CA GLY A 343 -6.25 -4.31 -22.58
C GLY A 343 -4.72 -4.26 -22.53
N LEU A 344 -4.09 -5.04 -23.40
CA LEU A 344 -2.65 -5.14 -23.53
C LEU A 344 -2.03 -3.80 -23.92
N PHE A 345 -2.65 -3.06 -24.86
CA PHE A 345 -2.10 -1.80 -25.35
C PHE A 345 -2.14 -0.68 -24.30
N PHE A 346 -3.34 -0.28 -23.85
CA PHE A 346 -3.46 0.81 -22.86
C PHE A 346 -2.95 0.40 -21.48
N GLY A 347 -3.08 -0.87 -21.10
CA GLY A 347 -2.51 -1.39 -19.86
C GLY A 347 -0.98 -1.30 -19.85
N SER A 348 -0.31 -1.70 -20.93
CA SER A 348 1.15 -1.55 -21.04
C SER A 348 1.58 -0.08 -21.06
N LEU A 349 0.82 0.80 -21.72
CA LEU A 349 1.07 2.24 -21.68
C LEU A 349 0.96 2.80 -20.24
N ALA A 350 -0.05 2.39 -19.48
CA ALA A 350 -0.22 2.79 -18.09
C ALA A 350 0.97 2.36 -17.23
N LEU A 351 1.44 1.11 -17.37
CA LEU A 351 2.63 0.60 -16.68
C LEU A 351 3.88 1.43 -17.06
N ILE A 352 4.11 1.69 -18.34
CA ILE A 352 5.23 2.52 -18.79
C ILE A 352 5.18 3.92 -18.14
N ILE A 353 4.01 4.54 -18.04
CA ILE A 353 3.85 5.87 -17.42
C ILE A 353 4.21 5.85 -15.93
N ILE A 354 3.90 4.76 -15.22
CA ILE A 354 4.26 4.57 -13.80
C ILE A 354 5.78 4.40 -13.65
N PHE A 355 6.41 3.62 -14.53
CA PHE A 355 7.82 3.22 -14.40
C PHE A 355 8.84 4.16 -15.06
N LYS A 356 8.44 4.99 -16.03
CA LYS A 356 9.39 5.80 -16.83
C LYS A 356 10.30 6.72 -16.02
N ASP A 357 9.87 7.17 -14.84
CA ASP A 357 10.66 8.05 -13.97
C ASP A 357 11.29 7.34 -12.78
N PHE A 358 11.15 6.02 -12.68
CA PHE A 358 11.67 5.25 -11.56
C PHE A 358 13.18 5.46 -11.38
N LYS A 359 13.95 5.39 -12.47
CA LYS A 359 15.41 5.63 -12.45
C LYS A 359 15.79 7.05 -11.99
N LYS A 360 14.89 8.03 -12.14
CA LYS A 360 15.15 9.42 -11.72
C LYS A 360 15.02 9.60 -10.21
N ILE A 361 14.31 8.71 -9.51
CA ILE A 361 14.14 8.77 -8.05
C ILE A 361 15.49 8.75 -7.33
N PHE A 362 16.41 7.89 -7.77
CA PHE A 362 17.76 7.79 -7.19
C PHE A 362 18.63 9.04 -7.38
N LYS A 363 18.23 9.95 -8.28
CA LYS A 363 18.92 11.23 -8.51
C LYS A 363 18.36 12.38 -7.66
N ILE A 364 17.31 12.14 -6.86
CA ILE A 364 16.68 13.17 -6.03
C ILE A 364 17.60 13.52 -4.85
N LYS A 365 17.94 14.82 -4.73
CA LYS A 365 18.77 15.34 -3.62
C LYS A 365 17.99 15.50 -2.31
N ASP A 366 16.70 15.79 -2.37
CA ASP A 366 15.84 15.89 -1.18
C ASP A 366 15.68 14.51 -0.53
N TYR A 367 16.33 14.32 0.61
CA TYR A 367 16.30 13.08 1.39
C TYR A 367 14.86 12.62 1.67
N TYR A 368 14.00 13.52 2.13
CA TYR A 368 12.66 13.17 2.58
C TYR A 368 11.78 12.76 1.40
N LEU A 369 11.80 13.52 0.31
CA LEU A 369 11.06 13.18 -0.90
C LEU A 369 11.54 11.85 -1.50
N LYS A 370 12.87 11.66 -1.62
CA LYS A 370 13.44 10.42 -2.17
C LYS A 370 13.01 9.21 -1.36
N ASN A 371 13.14 9.27 -0.03
CA ASN A 371 12.77 8.15 0.83
C ASN A 371 11.28 7.89 0.84
N LEU A 372 10.43 8.92 0.86
CA LEU A 372 8.98 8.70 0.71
C LEU A 372 8.66 7.97 -0.59
N LEU A 373 9.28 8.35 -1.72
CA LEU A 373 9.09 7.66 -2.99
C LEU A 373 9.55 6.19 -2.94
N LEU A 374 10.71 5.91 -2.37
CA LEU A 374 11.21 4.53 -2.24
C LEU A 374 10.32 3.68 -1.33
N ILE A 375 9.88 4.23 -0.19
CA ILE A 375 9.00 3.56 0.77
C ILE A 375 7.65 3.24 0.11
N PHE A 376 6.97 4.25 -0.45
CA PHE A 376 5.64 4.07 -1.04
C PHE A 376 5.65 3.25 -2.33
N PHE A 377 6.76 3.24 -3.08
CA PHE A 377 6.93 2.28 -4.16
C PHE A 377 6.99 0.85 -3.62
N SER A 378 7.81 0.64 -2.58
CA SER A 378 8.08 -0.69 -2.03
C SER A 378 6.85 -1.33 -1.40
N ILE A 379 6.02 -0.54 -0.72
CA ILE A 379 4.78 -1.06 -0.10
C ILE A 379 3.56 -0.98 -1.03
N GLY A 380 3.51 0.02 -1.91
CA GLY A 380 2.31 0.37 -2.66
C GLY A 380 2.26 -0.14 -4.09
N ILE A 381 3.40 -0.09 -4.79
CA ILE A 381 3.47 -0.38 -6.22
C ILE A 381 3.95 -1.81 -6.45
N PHE A 382 5.13 -2.15 -5.91
CA PHE A 382 5.78 -3.42 -6.21
C PHE A 382 4.96 -4.65 -5.82
N PRO A 383 4.45 -4.78 -4.58
CA PRO A 383 3.73 -5.99 -4.15
C PRO A 383 2.40 -6.14 -4.89
N ARG A 384 1.76 -5.02 -5.23
CA ARG A 384 0.50 -4.97 -5.99
C ARG A 384 0.67 -5.31 -7.46
N LEU A 385 1.88 -5.23 -8.02
CA LEU A 385 2.11 -5.65 -9.40
C LEU A 385 2.37 -7.15 -9.52
N PHE A 386 3.03 -7.75 -8.52
CA PHE A 386 3.52 -9.12 -8.63
C PHE A 386 2.80 -10.15 -7.76
N VAL A 387 2.21 -9.74 -6.63
CA VAL A 387 1.70 -10.69 -5.61
C VAL A 387 0.29 -10.32 -5.12
N SER A 388 -0.26 -9.21 -5.58
CA SER A 388 -1.57 -8.71 -5.17
C SER A 388 -2.26 -7.98 -6.33
N SER A 389 -3.46 -7.47 -6.09
CA SER A 389 -4.35 -6.80 -7.06
C SER A 389 -4.82 -5.46 -6.49
N GLY A 390 -5.61 -4.66 -7.19
CA GLY A 390 -6.26 -3.46 -6.65
C GLY A 390 -5.35 -2.24 -6.59
N PHE A 391 -4.61 -1.97 -7.66
CA PHE A 391 -3.69 -0.83 -7.74
C PHE A 391 -4.38 0.53 -7.51
N PHE A 392 -5.57 0.71 -8.10
CA PHE A 392 -6.31 1.98 -8.09
C PHE A 392 -7.19 2.19 -6.84
N VAL A 393 -7.23 1.21 -5.93
CA VAL A 393 -7.96 1.31 -4.66
C VAL A 393 -7.02 1.34 -3.46
N TYR A 394 -5.71 1.15 -3.65
CA TYR A 394 -4.74 1.06 -2.58
C TYR A 394 -4.04 2.41 -2.30
N PRO A 395 -4.26 3.05 -1.14
CA PRO A 395 -3.77 4.41 -0.88
C PRO A 395 -2.25 4.59 -0.91
N PRO A 396 -1.41 3.65 -0.46
CA PRO A 396 0.05 3.77 -0.64
C PRO A 396 0.47 3.90 -2.11
N ALA A 397 -0.24 3.27 -3.04
CA ALA A 397 0.00 3.44 -4.48
C ALA A 397 -0.37 4.87 -4.94
N ALA A 398 -1.49 5.40 -4.44
CA ALA A 398 -1.88 6.79 -4.69
C ALA A 398 -0.80 7.76 -4.21
N ILE A 399 -0.31 7.60 -2.98
CA ILE A 399 0.73 8.45 -2.40
C ILE A 399 1.97 8.47 -3.31
N PHE A 400 2.44 7.30 -3.75
CA PHE A 400 3.58 7.20 -4.66
C PHE A 400 3.33 7.97 -5.97
N ILE A 401 2.21 7.72 -6.65
CA ILE A 401 1.90 8.34 -7.95
C ILE A 401 1.86 9.87 -7.82
N TYR A 402 1.18 10.37 -6.80
CA TYR A 402 1.03 11.80 -6.60
C TYR A 402 2.34 12.48 -6.18
N LEU A 403 3.20 11.82 -5.41
CA LEU A 403 4.56 12.32 -5.14
C LEU A 403 5.40 12.42 -6.43
N ILE A 404 5.32 11.43 -7.33
CA ILE A 404 5.99 11.49 -8.62
C ILE A 404 5.46 12.63 -9.48
N ILE A 405 4.14 12.80 -9.57
CA ILE A 405 3.54 13.88 -10.37
C ILE A 405 4.00 15.24 -9.84
N GLN A 406 4.05 15.42 -8.52
CA GLN A 406 4.57 16.64 -7.92
C GLN A 406 6.05 16.86 -8.24
N TYR A 407 6.86 15.80 -8.17
CA TYR A 407 8.28 15.86 -8.52
C TYR A 407 8.49 16.28 -9.99
N ARG A 408 7.75 15.68 -10.92
CA ARG A 408 7.75 16.06 -12.35
C ARG A 408 7.41 17.54 -12.55
N LYS A 409 6.40 18.05 -11.83
CA LYS A 409 6.02 19.47 -11.91
C LYS A 409 7.15 20.37 -11.40
N LYS A 410 7.82 20.02 -10.30
CA LYS A 410 8.96 20.79 -9.79
C LYS A 410 10.11 20.85 -10.79
N LEU A 411 10.45 19.74 -11.43
CA LEU A 411 11.49 19.70 -12.46
C LEU A 411 11.18 20.63 -13.65
N LYS A 412 9.93 20.63 -14.13
CA LYS A 412 9.50 21.51 -15.23
C LYS A 412 9.51 23.00 -14.91
N LEU A 413 9.49 23.37 -13.63
CA LEU A 413 9.58 24.77 -13.19
C LEU A 413 11.03 25.22 -12.97
N GLN A 414 11.99 24.30 -12.99
CA GLN A 414 13.42 24.55 -12.81
C GLN A 414 14.21 24.51 -14.13
N GLN A 415 13.57 24.02 -15.19
CA GLN A 415 14.02 24.07 -16.59
C GLN A 415 13.34 25.26 -17.25
#